data_AF-A0A7S7UF42-F1
#
_entry.id   AF-A0A7S7UF42-F1
#
_cell.length_a   1.000
_cell.length_b   1.000
_cell.length_c   1.000
_cell.angle_alpha   90.00
_cell.angle_beta   90.00
_cell.angle_gamma   90.00
#
_symmetry.space_group_name_H-M   'P 1'
#
loop_
_entity.id
_entity.type
_entity.pdbx_description
1 polymer ?
#
loop_
_entity_poly.entity_id
_entity_poly.type
_entity_poly.pdbx_seq_one_letter_code
_entity_poly.pdbx_strand_id
1 'polypeptide(L)' 'MPDAEMAALLQAVLDEVCADLAPFDTATRERVAARLSNRIRSGRCSVDDLKQAGRDALIRAPTMWP' A
#
# COMPACT_ATOMS: atom_id res chain seq x y z
N MET A 1 19.99 0.47 3.41
CA MET A 1 19.12 1.29 4.26
C MET A 1 18.02 1.81 3.35
N PRO A 2 16.73 1.54 3.58
CA PRO A 2 15.70 2.27 2.86
C PRO A 2 15.86 3.75 3.23
N ASP A 3 15.96 4.62 2.24
CA ASP A 3 16.00 6.07 2.48
C ASP A 3 14.83 6.46 3.39
N ALA A 4 15.10 7.25 4.43
CA ALA A 4 14.06 7.72 5.35
C ALA A 4 12.94 8.46 4.59
N GLU A 5 13.30 9.08 3.47
CA GLU A 5 12.38 9.72 2.53
C GLU A 5 11.45 8.72 1.83
N MET A 6 11.96 7.54 1.40
CA MET A 6 11.11 6.48 0.87
C MET A 6 10.18 5.89 1.93
N ALA A 7 10.66 5.74 3.17
CA ALA A 7 9.82 5.24 4.26
C ALA A 7 8.67 6.23 4.57
N ALA A 8 8.96 7.53 4.60
CA ALA A 8 7.96 8.58 4.80
C ALA A 8 6.92 8.61 3.68
N LEU A 9 7.36 8.50 2.41
CA LEU A 9 6.46 8.41 1.25
C LEU A 9 5.58 7.17 1.31
N LEU A 10 6.13 6.01 1.70
CA LEU A 10 5.38 4.77 1.82
C LEU A 10 4.31 4.87 2.92
N GLN A 11 4.64 5.48 4.06
CA GLN A 11 3.68 5.77 5.12
C GLN A 11 2.58 6.72 4.66
N ALA A 12 2.91 7.79 3.95
CA ALA A 12 1.92 8.73 3.43
C ALA A 12 0.95 8.07 2.43
N VAL A 13 1.46 7.24 1.50
CA VAL A 13 0.62 6.50 0.56
C VAL A 13 -0.21 5.44 1.27
N LEU A 14 0.34 4.75 2.27
CA LEU A 14 -0.42 3.81 3.10
C LEU A 14 -1.56 4.51 3.84
N ASP A 15 -1.29 5.65 4.45
CA ASP A 15 -2.30 6.42 5.19
C ASP A 15 -3.42 6.89 4.25
N GLU A 16 -3.06 7.43 3.07
CA GLU A 16 -4.04 7.86 2.05
C GLU A 16 -4.88 6.68 1.53
N VAL A 17 -4.26 5.56 1.17
CA VAL A 17 -4.96 4.38 0.63
C VAL A 17 -5.78 3.67 1.71
N CYS A 18 -5.31 3.69 2.96
CA CYS A 18 -6.01 3.07 4.08
C CYS A 18 -6.96 4.03 4.80
N ALA A 19 -7.06 5.30 4.39
CA ALA A 19 -8.05 6.24 4.91
C ALA A 19 -9.48 5.78 4.59
N ASP A 20 -9.67 5.16 3.42
CA ASP A 20 -10.94 4.58 2.98
C ASP A 20 -11.19 3.17 3.55
N LEU A 21 -10.19 2.56 4.22
CA LEU A 21 -10.31 1.25 4.83
C LEU A 21 -10.82 1.34 6.26
N ALA A 22 -11.70 0.41 6.62
CA ALA A 22 -12.11 0.24 8.01
C ALA A 22 -10.87 -0.02 8.90
N PRO A 23 -10.78 0.58 10.10
CA PRO A 23 -9.66 0.37 11.02
C PRO A 23 -9.46 -1.10 11.44
N PHE A 24 -10.49 -1.93 11.27
CA PHE A 24 -10.45 -3.36 11.58
C PHE A 24 -9.89 -4.24 10.45
N ASP A 25 -9.66 -3.69 9.27
CA ASP A 25 -9.23 -4.43 8.08
C ASP A 25 -7.70 -4.55 8.01
N THR A 26 -7.13 -5.12 9.08
CA THR A 26 -5.68 -5.25 9.28
C THR A 26 -5.05 -6.13 8.19
N ALA A 27 -5.77 -7.16 7.75
CA ALA A 27 -5.32 -8.05 6.66
C ALA A 27 -5.16 -7.29 5.34
N THR A 28 -6.09 -6.37 5.03
CA THR A 28 -6.00 -5.55 3.82
C THR A 28 -4.87 -4.53 3.94
N ARG A 29 -4.70 -3.88 5.10
CA ARG A 29 -3.57 -2.98 5.38
C ARG A 29 -2.21 -3.66 5.21
N GLU A 30 -2.02 -4.85 5.79
CA GLU A 30 -0.78 -5.63 5.65
C GLU A 30 -0.52 -6.00 4.19
N ARG A 31 -1.54 -6.39 3.44
CA ARG A 31 -1.40 -6.76 2.03
C ARG A 31 -0.99 -5.56 1.17
N VAL A 32 -1.58 -4.39 1.42
CA VAL A 32 -1.21 -3.12 0.77
C VAL A 32 0.23 -2.76 1.10
N ALA A 33 0.63 -2.82 2.38
CA ALA A 33 1.99 -2.55 2.83
C ALA A 33 3.01 -3.51 2.18
N ALA A 34 2.70 -4.80 2.09
CA ALA A 34 3.54 -5.80 1.45
C ALA A 34 3.70 -5.54 -0.06
N ARG A 35 2.60 -5.21 -0.77
CA ARG A 35 2.61 -4.84 -2.19
C ARG A 35 3.46 -3.61 -2.46
N LEU A 36 3.28 -2.55 -1.68
CA LEU A 36 4.05 -1.30 -1.77
C LEU A 36 5.54 -1.55 -1.52
N SER A 37 5.86 -2.28 -0.44
CA SER A 37 7.25 -2.61 -0.08
C SER A 37 7.95 -3.43 -1.15
N ASN A 38 7.22 -4.37 -1.79
CA ASN A 38 7.77 -5.19 -2.87
C ASN A 38 8.03 -4.37 -4.15
N ARG A 39 7.16 -3.39 -4.44
CA ARG A 39 7.36 -2.44 -5.55
C ARG A 39 8.58 -1.56 -5.31
N ILE A 40 8.73 -0.99 -4.12
CA ILE A 40 9.92 -0.21 -3.76
C ILE A 40 11.20 -1.07 -3.88
N ARG A 41 11.17 -2.30 -3.40
CA ARG A 41 12.30 -3.23 -3.49
C ARG A 41 12.67 -3.58 -4.93
N SER A 42 11.71 -3.58 -5.85
CA SER A 42 11.94 -3.82 -7.28
C SER A 42 12.61 -2.63 -7.99
N GLY A 43 12.67 -1.46 -7.34
CA GLY A 43 13.39 -0.27 -7.83
C GLY A 43 12.59 0.57 -8.84
N ARG A 44 12.74 1.89 -8.73
CA ARG A 44 12.06 2.94 -9.53
C ARG A 44 10.53 2.78 -9.59
N CYS A 45 9.86 3.10 -8.50
CA CYS A 45 8.41 3.30 -8.48
C CYS A 45 8.12 4.77 -8.19
N SER A 46 7.27 5.40 -9.00
CA SER A 46 6.78 6.74 -8.70
C SER A 46 5.73 6.70 -7.58
N VAL A 47 5.43 7.85 -6.97
CA VAL A 47 4.34 7.97 -6.00
C VAL A 47 3.00 7.55 -6.63
N ASP A 48 2.77 7.89 -7.90
CA ASP A 48 1.58 7.45 -8.64
C ASP A 48 1.51 5.92 -8.80
N ASP A 49 2.65 5.25 -9.04
CA ASP A 49 2.69 3.79 -9.12
C ASP A 49 2.34 3.14 -7.77
N LEU A 50 2.81 3.74 -6.68
CA LEU A 50 2.51 3.28 -5.32
C LEU A 50 1.03 3.44 -5.02
N LYS A 51 0.42 4.59 -5.37
CA LYS A 51 -1.02 4.83 -5.22
C LYS A 51 -1.84 3.85 -6.06
N GLN A 52 -1.46 3.65 -7.31
CA GLN A 52 -2.12 2.70 -8.20
C GLN A 52 -2.02 1.26 -7.67
N ALA A 53 -0.83 0.85 -7.22
CA ALA A 53 -0.60 -0.47 -6.65
C ALA A 53 -1.36 -0.70 -5.34
N GLY A 54 -1.50 0.34 -4.51
CA GLY A 54 -2.32 0.34 -3.31
C GLY A 54 -3.80 0.18 -3.64
N ARG A 55 -4.34 1.00 -4.55
CA ARG A 55 -5.74 0.89 -5.02
C ARG A 55 -6.03 -0.45 -5.69
N ASP A 56 -5.12 -0.97 -6.51
CA ASP A 56 -5.22 -2.32 -7.07
C ASP A 56 -5.29 -3.38 -5.96
N ALA A 57 -4.51 -3.21 -4.89
CA ALA A 57 -4.56 -4.09 -3.73
C ALA A 57 -5.86 -3.93 -2.92
N LEU A 58 -6.60 -2.83 -3.05
CA LEU A 58 -7.97 -2.72 -2.53
C LEU A 58 -8.97 -3.41 -3.45
N ILE A 59 -8.93 -3.12 -4.76
CA ILE A 59 -9.90 -3.61 -5.76
C ILE A 59 -9.78 -5.13 -5.99
N ARG A 60 -8.56 -5.67 -5.96
CA ARG A 60 -8.30 -7.13 -6.01
C ARG A 60 -8.38 -7.79 -4.63
N ALA A 61 -8.86 -7.11 -3.59
CA ALA A 61 -9.35 -7.85 -2.42
C ALA A 61 -10.52 -8.69 -2.94
N PRO A 62 -10.44 -10.02 -2.86
CA PRO A 62 -11.60 -10.80 -3.20
C PRO A 62 -12.71 -10.29 -2.28
N THR A 63 -13.76 -9.73 -2.86
CA THR A 63 -15.00 -9.32 -2.20
C THR A 63 -15.72 -10.50 -1.52
N MET A 64 -15.05 -11.64 -1.39
CA MET A 64 -15.41 -12.72 -0.51
C MET A 64 -14.51 -12.63 0.71
N TRP A 65 -15.02 -12.05 1.79
CA TRP A 65 -15.13 -12.78 3.05
C TRP A 65 -16.08 -12.07 4.04
N PRO A 66 -16.60 -12.83 5.02
CA PRO A 66 -18.00 -12.82 5.48
C PRO A 66 -18.31 -11.83 6.60
#